data_AF-A0AAN0IJ65-F1
#
_entry.id   AF-A0AAN0IJ65-F1
#
_cell.length_a   1.000
_cell.length_b   1.000
_cell.length_c   1.000
_cell.angle_alpha   90.00
_cell.angle_beta   90.00
_cell.angle_gamma   90.00
#
_symmetry.space_group_name_H-M   'P 1'
#
loop_
_entity.id
_entity.type
_entity.pdbx_description
1 polymer ?
#
loop_
_entity_poly.entity_id
_entity_poly.type
_entity_poly.pdbx_seq_one_letter_code
_entity_poly.pdbx_strand_id
1 'polypeptide(L)'
;MIESSLAGEASLVVLDILELLIGNTLHIENLQSVLGKNLEVLLHLMLCNQSIEVSRCVFASQRAIVRKFPELILYEETEQCAELCARLLKHCSSSMADVRAWACASLYLLMRQNYEIGQNFARVKVQVTVALSSIVAGSTKSFNEHHLRRSLKTLILYAEGDDDMYQTSFPEQVKELAINLHRILLDTVKMKSFQNDHEMLMDLMYRISKGYQTSPDLRLTWLQNMAKQHNEKDHYTESAMCLTHAAALVAEYLYMLDGSQHLPVGCVTFQKISPNMLEESAISDDVINPDEEGIATSRLFTESGLIGLLEQAAPMFRESQLYEAAAEIYKLVIPLYEHRRKNHSLESVYNKLSDCYK
;
A
#
# COMPACT_ATOMS: atom_id res chain seq x y z
N MET A 1 -33.07 -9.80 -13.38
CA MET A 1 -33.35 -8.53 -14.08
C MET A 1 -34.01 -7.51 -13.15
N ILE A 2 -35.08 -7.88 -12.42
CA ILE A 2 -35.69 -7.00 -11.41
C ILE A 2 -34.73 -6.73 -10.24
N GLU A 3 -34.08 -7.76 -9.71
CA GLU A 3 -33.10 -7.61 -8.61
C GLU A 3 -31.87 -6.78 -9.01
N SER A 4 -31.37 -6.94 -10.23
CA SER A 4 -30.25 -6.14 -10.75
C SER A 4 -30.64 -4.68 -10.97
N SER A 5 -31.88 -4.41 -11.40
CA SER A 5 -32.39 -3.05 -11.52
C SER A 5 -32.56 -2.41 -10.14
N LEU A 6 -33.11 -3.15 -9.17
CA LEU A 6 -33.32 -2.67 -7.81
C LEU A 6 -31.98 -2.36 -7.11
N ALA A 7 -30.96 -3.20 -7.30
CA ALA A 7 -29.62 -2.94 -6.78
C ALA A 7 -28.98 -1.68 -7.39
N GLY A 8 -29.22 -1.43 -8.69
CA GLY A 8 -28.79 -0.21 -9.37
C GLY A 8 -29.45 1.04 -8.80
N GLU A 9 -30.78 1.03 -8.70
CA GLU A 9 -31.56 2.14 -8.11
C GLU A 9 -31.16 2.40 -6.66
N ALA A 10 -30.99 1.36 -5.84
CA ALA A 10 -30.53 1.52 -4.46
C ALA A 10 -29.15 2.19 -4.39
N SER A 11 -28.24 1.85 -5.30
CA SER A 11 -26.91 2.46 -5.36
C SER A 11 -26.97 3.93 -5.78
N LEU A 12 -27.89 4.30 -6.68
CA LEU A 12 -28.12 5.70 -7.07
C LEU A 12 -28.72 6.51 -5.91
N VAL A 13 -29.69 5.96 -5.17
CA VAL A 13 -30.26 6.61 -3.99
C VAL A 13 -29.20 6.85 -2.92
N VAL A 14 -28.31 5.87 -2.68
CA VAL A 14 -27.17 6.06 -1.76
C VAL A 14 -26.28 7.19 -2.25
N LEU A 15 -25.99 7.25 -3.54
CA LEU A 15 -25.17 8.31 -4.13
C LEU A 15 -25.80 9.70 -3.99
N ASP A 16 -27.11 9.82 -4.24
CA ASP A 16 -27.86 11.07 -4.05
C ASP A 16 -27.83 11.54 -2.59
N ILE A 17 -27.96 10.61 -1.64
CA ILE A 17 -27.82 10.91 -0.20
C ILE A 17 -26.41 11.39 0.11
N LEU A 18 -25.37 10.74 -0.43
CA LEU A 18 -23.98 11.17 -0.25
C LEU A 18 -23.77 12.58 -0.80
N GLU A 19 -24.27 12.88 -2.00
CA GLU A 19 -24.17 14.20 -2.61
C GLU A 19 -24.91 15.27 -1.81
N LEU A 20 -26.09 14.96 -1.28
CA LEU A 20 -26.85 15.86 -0.41
C LEU A 20 -26.10 16.15 0.91
N LEU A 21 -25.49 15.14 1.51
CA LEU A 21 -24.64 15.32 2.69
C LEU A 21 -23.45 16.24 2.35
N ILE A 22 -22.77 16.00 1.23
CA ILE A 22 -21.64 16.82 0.75
C ILE A 22 -22.07 18.25 0.35
N GLY A 23 -23.32 18.44 -0.08
CA GLY A 23 -23.89 19.75 -0.37
C GLY A 23 -24.11 20.57 0.91
N ASN A 24 -24.61 19.92 1.96
CA ASN A 24 -24.99 20.55 3.22
C ASN A 24 -23.84 20.70 4.23
N THR A 25 -22.65 20.18 3.92
CA THR A 25 -21.50 20.14 4.86
C THR A 25 -20.84 21.49 5.16
N LEU A 26 -21.19 22.59 4.46
CA LEU A 26 -20.65 23.93 4.77
C LEU A 26 -21.10 24.48 6.13
N HIS A 27 -22.00 23.80 6.84
CA HIS A 27 -22.57 24.24 8.13
C HIS A 27 -22.32 23.28 9.30
N ILE A 28 -21.45 22.28 9.17
CA ILE A 28 -21.26 21.23 10.19
C ILE A 28 -19.88 21.34 10.84
N GLU A 29 -19.84 21.42 12.18
CA GLU A 29 -18.60 21.45 12.99
C GLU A 29 -17.74 20.17 12.89
N ASN A 30 -18.25 19.10 12.27
CA ASN A 30 -17.63 17.78 12.10
C ASN A 30 -17.38 17.40 10.63
N LEU A 31 -17.02 18.37 9.78
CA LEU A 31 -16.81 18.18 8.33
C LEU A 31 -15.90 16.98 7.99
N GLN A 32 -14.77 16.86 8.68
CA GLN A 32 -13.77 15.81 8.45
C GLN A 32 -14.35 14.41 8.68
N SER A 33 -14.97 14.17 9.84
CA SER A 33 -15.54 12.86 10.18
C SER A 33 -16.65 12.43 9.22
N VAL A 34 -17.52 13.36 8.82
CA VAL A 34 -18.61 13.07 7.88
C VAL A 34 -18.05 12.77 6.48
N LEU A 35 -17.06 13.54 6.04
CA LEU A 35 -16.48 13.36 4.71
C LEU A 35 -15.63 12.09 4.61
N GLY A 36 -14.87 11.73 5.66
CA GLY A 36 -14.15 10.45 5.73
C GLY A 36 -15.12 9.26 5.60
N LYS A 37 -16.25 9.29 6.30
CA LYS A 37 -17.29 8.25 6.19
C LYS A 37 -18.00 8.24 4.84
N ASN A 38 -18.29 9.40 4.26
CA ASN A 38 -18.85 9.47 2.92
C ASN A 38 -17.89 8.89 1.88
N LEU A 39 -16.59 9.14 2.05
CA LEU A 39 -15.55 8.59 1.20
C LEU A 39 -15.50 7.06 1.34
N GLU A 40 -15.52 6.50 2.56
CA GLU A 40 -15.60 5.05 2.80
C GLU A 40 -16.78 4.38 2.07
N VAL A 41 -17.98 4.99 2.11
CA VAL A 41 -19.17 4.46 1.42
C VAL A 41 -18.99 4.50 -0.10
N LEU A 42 -18.50 5.63 -0.65
CA LEU A 42 -18.24 5.76 -2.08
C LEU A 42 -17.21 4.74 -2.57
N LEU A 43 -16.17 4.57 -1.77
CA LEU A 43 -15.11 3.60 -1.95
C LEU A 43 -15.66 2.17 -1.96
N HIS A 44 -16.58 1.85 -1.05
CA HIS A 44 -17.28 0.58 -1.05
C HIS A 44 -18.13 0.38 -2.32
N LEU A 45 -18.86 1.41 -2.78
CA LEU A 45 -19.63 1.35 -4.03
C LEU A 45 -18.74 1.06 -5.25
N MET A 46 -17.50 1.57 -5.27
CA MET A 46 -16.51 1.28 -6.31
C MET A 46 -15.97 -0.16 -6.28
N LEU A 47 -16.09 -0.89 -5.16
CA LEU A 47 -15.73 -2.31 -5.08
C LEU A 47 -16.82 -3.23 -5.62
N CYS A 48 -18.08 -2.82 -5.44
CA CYS A 48 -19.22 -3.61 -5.86
C CYS A 48 -19.28 -3.72 -7.39
N ASN A 49 -19.84 -4.84 -7.87
CA ASN A 49 -20.12 -5.02 -9.30
C ASN A 49 -21.36 -4.18 -9.68
N GLN A 50 -21.10 -2.92 -10.01
CA GLN A 50 -22.13 -1.95 -10.38
C GLN A 50 -22.48 -2.02 -11.87
N SER A 51 -23.66 -1.50 -12.24
CA SER A 51 -23.98 -1.27 -13.64
C SER A 51 -23.10 -0.16 -14.22
N ILE A 52 -23.10 -0.03 -15.56
CA ILE A 52 -22.33 1.01 -16.25
C ILE A 52 -22.82 2.41 -15.85
N GLU A 53 -24.13 2.57 -15.75
CA GLU A 53 -24.80 3.83 -15.40
C GLU A 53 -24.44 4.24 -13.97
N VAL A 54 -24.55 3.31 -13.01
CA VAL A 54 -24.17 3.57 -11.61
C VAL A 54 -22.69 3.87 -11.50
N SER A 55 -21.83 3.10 -12.18
CA SER A 55 -20.38 3.33 -12.18
C SER A 55 -20.05 4.74 -12.68
N ARG A 56 -20.70 5.18 -13.77
CA ARG A 56 -20.52 6.53 -14.32
C ARG A 56 -20.82 7.60 -13.27
N CYS A 57 -21.93 7.46 -12.54
CA CYS A 57 -22.32 8.39 -11.48
C CYS A 57 -21.33 8.34 -10.32
N VAL A 58 -20.95 7.15 -9.84
CA VAL A 58 -19.95 6.97 -8.77
C VAL A 58 -18.63 7.67 -9.11
N PHE A 59 -18.12 7.50 -10.34
CA PHE A 59 -16.90 8.22 -10.78
C PHE A 59 -17.10 9.73 -10.89
N ALA A 60 -18.30 10.20 -11.25
CA ALA A 60 -18.61 11.63 -11.30
C ALA A 60 -18.61 12.24 -9.89
N SER A 61 -19.29 11.61 -8.93
CA SER A 61 -19.33 12.05 -7.52
C SER A 61 -17.93 11.98 -6.89
N GLN A 62 -17.16 10.93 -7.17
CA GLN A 62 -15.76 10.82 -6.75
C GLN A 62 -14.91 12.00 -7.22
N ARG A 63 -14.99 12.37 -8.49
CA ARG A 63 -14.25 13.55 -9.01
C ARG A 63 -14.78 14.85 -8.42
N ALA A 64 -16.08 14.97 -8.18
CA ALA A 64 -16.66 16.15 -7.56
C ALA A 64 -16.12 16.36 -6.13
N ILE A 65 -16.02 15.29 -5.34
CA ILE A 65 -15.45 15.31 -3.99
C ILE A 65 -13.97 15.71 -4.02
N VAL A 66 -13.17 15.10 -4.90
CA VAL A 66 -11.74 15.42 -5.04
C VAL A 66 -11.52 16.89 -5.42
N ARG A 67 -12.33 17.47 -6.30
CA ARG A 67 -12.21 18.90 -6.63
C ARG A 67 -12.63 19.82 -5.49
N LYS A 68 -13.63 19.41 -4.69
CA LYS A 68 -14.18 20.26 -3.63
C LYS A 68 -13.31 20.24 -2.37
N PHE A 69 -12.67 19.10 -2.07
CA PHE A 69 -11.88 18.90 -0.85
C PHE A 69 -10.54 18.18 -1.14
N PRO A 70 -9.66 18.74 -1.98
CA PRO A 70 -8.42 18.07 -2.35
C PRO A 70 -7.48 17.91 -1.15
N GLU A 71 -7.33 18.94 -0.30
CA GLU A 71 -6.47 18.92 0.87
C GLU A 71 -6.89 17.85 1.89
N LEU A 72 -8.20 17.72 2.15
CA LEU A 72 -8.71 16.72 3.10
C LEU A 72 -8.36 15.30 2.67
N ILE A 73 -8.58 14.96 1.40
CA ILE A 73 -8.34 13.62 0.87
C ILE A 73 -6.83 13.35 0.78
N LEU A 74 -6.08 14.34 0.31
CA LEU A 74 -4.66 14.20 0.03
C LEU A 74 -3.78 14.36 1.26
N TYR A 75 -4.22 14.98 2.35
CA TYR A 75 -3.39 15.17 3.55
C TYR A 75 -3.98 14.50 4.78
N GLU A 76 -5.28 14.67 5.05
CA GLU A 76 -5.90 14.19 6.29
C GLU A 76 -6.35 12.71 6.21
N GLU A 77 -6.97 12.28 5.11
CA GLU A 77 -7.51 10.92 4.94
C GLU A 77 -6.55 10.00 4.15
N THR A 78 -5.37 9.74 4.72
CA THR A 78 -4.27 8.96 4.10
C THR A 78 -4.71 7.57 3.62
N GLU A 79 -5.49 6.84 4.42
CA GLU A 79 -5.92 5.48 4.12
C GLU A 79 -6.90 5.44 2.96
N GLN A 80 -7.87 6.33 2.97
CA GLN A 80 -8.90 6.39 1.95
C GLN A 80 -8.30 6.87 0.63
N CYS A 81 -7.28 7.73 0.67
CA CYS A 81 -6.48 8.05 -0.52
C CYS A 81 -5.76 6.81 -1.08
N ALA A 82 -5.08 6.02 -0.23
CA ALA A 82 -4.42 4.79 -0.63
C ALA A 82 -5.40 3.80 -1.26
N GLU A 83 -6.55 3.59 -0.62
CA GLU A 83 -7.59 2.68 -1.09
C GLU A 83 -8.25 3.19 -2.38
N LEU A 84 -8.43 4.51 -2.52
CA LEU A 84 -8.91 5.13 -3.75
C LEU A 84 -7.93 4.90 -4.91
N CYS A 85 -6.65 5.15 -4.71
CA CYS A 85 -5.61 4.87 -5.71
C CYS A 85 -5.62 3.40 -6.15
N ALA A 86 -5.73 2.46 -5.19
CA ALA A 86 -5.80 1.04 -5.50
C ALA A 86 -7.04 0.66 -6.32
N ARG A 87 -8.22 1.19 -5.96
CA ARG A 87 -9.47 0.95 -6.70
C ARG A 87 -9.43 1.54 -8.11
N LEU A 88 -8.95 2.78 -8.24
CA LEU A 88 -8.80 3.42 -9.55
C LEU A 88 -7.86 2.61 -10.45
N LEU A 89 -6.74 2.14 -9.92
CA LEU A 89 -5.78 1.35 -10.69
C LEU A 89 -6.37 0.00 -11.14
N LYS A 90 -7.15 -0.66 -10.27
CA LYS A 90 -7.91 -1.86 -10.64
C LYS A 90 -8.89 -1.58 -11.78
N HIS A 91 -9.64 -0.48 -11.71
CA HIS A 91 -10.58 -0.07 -12.78
C HIS A 91 -9.88 0.34 -14.08
N CYS A 92 -8.66 0.89 -14.01
CA CYS A 92 -7.80 1.13 -15.18
C CYS A 92 -7.41 -0.17 -15.91
N SER A 93 -7.50 -1.32 -15.26
CA SER A 93 -7.27 -2.65 -15.85
C SER A 93 -8.56 -3.36 -16.30
N SER A 94 -9.74 -2.71 -16.17
CA SER A 94 -11.04 -3.28 -16.53
C SER A 94 -11.13 -3.66 -18.01
N SER A 95 -11.93 -4.67 -18.35
CA SER A 95 -12.24 -5.04 -19.74
C SER A 95 -13.06 -3.96 -20.47
N MET A 96 -13.79 -3.14 -19.73
CA MET A 96 -14.70 -2.13 -20.25
C MET A 96 -13.98 -0.82 -20.56
N ALA A 97 -14.10 -0.31 -21.78
CA ALA A 97 -13.38 0.90 -22.21
C ALA A 97 -13.82 2.16 -21.46
N ASP A 98 -15.12 2.32 -21.22
CA ASP A 98 -15.67 3.49 -20.54
C ASP A 98 -15.21 3.57 -19.09
N VAL A 99 -15.25 2.44 -18.37
CA VAL A 99 -14.75 2.32 -16.99
C VAL A 99 -13.27 2.69 -16.92
N ARG A 100 -12.46 2.20 -17.85
CA ARG A 100 -11.03 2.59 -17.93
C ARG A 100 -10.86 4.09 -18.14
N ALA A 101 -11.64 4.69 -19.04
CA ALA A 101 -11.55 6.11 -19.33
C ALA A 101 -11.92 6.96 -18.11
N TRP A 102 -12.99 6.61 -17.38
CA TRP A 102 -13.39 7.29 -16.15
C TRP A 102 -12.36 7.13 -15.03
N ALA A 103 -11.81 5.92 -14.86
CA ALA A 103 -10.77 5.67 -13.87
C ALA A 103 -9.48 6.44 -14.18
N CYS A 104 -9.06 6.49 -15.46
CA CYS A 104 -7.92 7.30 -15.89
C CYS A 104 -8.14 8.78 -15.61
N ALA A 105 -9.32 9.32 -15.94
CA ALA A 105 -9.64 10.71 -15.69
C ALA A 105 -9.64 11.05 -14.19
N SER A 106 -10.16 10.15 -13.36
CA SER A 106 -10.13 10.29 -11.89
C SER A 106 -8.73 10.21 -11.30
N LEU A 107 -7.89 9.30 -11.80
CA LEU A 107 -6.49 9.17 -11.37
C LEU A 107 -5.66 10.38 -11.79
N TYR A 108 -5.86 10.86 -13.03
CA TYR A 108 -5.27 12.10 -13.53
C TYR A 108 -5.63 13.30 -12.65
N LEU A 109 -6.91 13.46 -12.33
CA LEU A 109 -7.39 14.54 -11.47
C LEU A 109 -6.72 14.51 -10.09
N LEU A 110 -6.58 13.33 -9.46
CA LEU A 110 -5.89 13.20 -8.18
C LEU A 110 -4.43 13.65 -8.26
N MET A 111 -3.70 13.23 -9.29
CA MET A 111 -2.31 13.65 -9.49
C MET A 111 -2.22 15.16 -9.71
N ARG A 112 -3.11 15.72 -10.52
CA ARG A 112 -3.17 17.17 -10.78
C ARG A 112 -3.46 17.97 -9.50
N GLN A 113 -4.48 17.57 -8.73
CA GLN A 113 -4.82 18.26 -7.47
C GLN A 113 -3.68 18.17 -6.44
N ASN A 114 -2.98 17.03 -6.36
CA ASN A 114 -1.83 16.91 -5.48
C ASN A 114 -0.68 17.83 -5.92
N TYR A 115 -0.43 17.92 -7.24
CA TYR A 115 0.57 18.81 -7.80
C TYR A 115 0.23 20.29 -7.60
N GLU A 116 -1.03 20.69 -7.73
CA GLU A 116 -1.46 22.07 -7.51
C GLU A 116 -1.22 22.54 -6.06
N ILE A 117 -1.33 21.63 -5.07
CA ILE A 117 -1.08 21.95 -3.66
C ILE A 117 0.43 22.01 -3.35
N GLY A 118 1.21 21.01 -3.79
CA GLY A 118 2.59 20.80 -3.33
C GLY A 118 3.68 20.99 -4.40
N GLN A 119 3.34 21.35 -5.64
CA GLN A 119 4.23 21.36 -6.82
C GLN A 119 4.93 20.00 -7.09
N ASN A 120 4.38 18.93 -6.53
CA ASN A 120 4.75 17.54 -6.74
C ASN A 120 3.52 16.66 -6.45
N PHE A 121 3.52 15.40 -6.87
CA PHE A 121 2.48 14.44 -6.45
C PHE A 121 3.06 13.19 -5.79
N ALA A 122 4.12 13.33 -5.00
CA ALA A 122 4.87 12.22 -4.43
C ALA A 122 3.97 11.26 -3.63
N ARG A 123 2.98 11.79 -2.90
CA ARG A 123 2.01 10.97 -2.16
C ARG A 123 1.17 10.09 -3.08
N VAL A 124 0.50 10.66 -4.08
CA VAL A 124 -0.26 9.85 -5.06
C VAL A 124 0.67 8.90 -5.82
N LYS A 125 1.89 9.32 -6.17
CA LYS A 125 2.92 8.51 -6.82
C LYS A 125 3.22 7.24 -6.02
N VAL A 126 3.43 7.38 -4.72
CA VAL A 126 3.73 6.25 -3.82
C VAL A 126 2.52 5.34 -3.68
N GLN A 127 1.32 5.90 -3.44
CA GLN A 127 0.12 5.09 -3.26
C GLN A 127 -0.24 4.27 -4.52
N VAL A 128 -0.08 4.85 -5.71
CA VAL A 128 -0.31 4.14 -6.97
C VAL A 128 0.72 3.02 -7.19
N THR A 129 2.00 3.29 -6.88
CA THR A 129 3.07 2.30 -7.03
C THR A 129 2.88 1.12 -6.08
N VAL A 130 2.59 1.39 -4.79
CA VAL A 130 2.32 0.37 -3.76
C VAL A 130 1.07 -0.44 -4.11
N ALA A 131 0.01 0.23 -4.56
CA ALA A 131 -1.21 -0.44 -4.99
C ALA A 131 -0.95 -1.38 -6.19
N LEU A 132 -0.18 -0.95 -7.19
CA LEU A 132 0.16 -1.79 -8.33
C LEU A 132 0.91 -3.05 -7.88
N SER A 133 1.97 -2.88 -7.08
CA SER A 133 2.77 -4.00 -6.57
C SER A 133 1.91 -5.00 -5.78
N SER A 134 0.97 -4.50 -4.97
CA SER A 134 0.04 -5.33 -4.21
C SER A 134 -0.94 -6.12 -5.10
N ILE A 135 -1.55 -5.47 -6.09
CA ILE A 135 -2.49 -6.10 -7.05
C ILE A 135 -1.81 -7.22 -7.83
N VAL A 136 -0.56 -6.97 -8.21
CA VAL A 136 0.30 -7.86 -8.98
C VAL A 136 0.73 -9.07 -8.16
N ALA A 137 1.20 -8.85 -6.94
CA ALA A 137 1.71 -9.91 -6.09
C ALA A 137 0.58 -10.81 -5.55
N GLY A 138 -0.64 -10.28 -5.42
CA GLY A 138 -1.82 -11.00 -4.94
C GLY A 138 -2.49 -11.97 -5.93
N SER A 139 -1.84 -12.32 -7.05
CA SER A 139 -2.30 -13.33 -8.01
C SER A 139 -3.77 -13.17 -8.46
N THR A 140 -4.22 -11.93 -8.65
CA THR A 140 -5.61 -11.66 -9.02
C THR A 140 -5.89 -12.08 -10.47
N LYS A 141 -6.69 -13.15 -10.65
CA LYS A 141 -7.12 -13.65 -11.97
C LYS A 141 -7.84 -12.60 -12.84
N SER A 142 -8.28 -11.48 -12.25
CA SER A 142 -9.01 -10.41 -12.93
C SER A 142 -8.13 -9.26 -13.46
N PHE A 143 -6.80 -9.28 -13.25
CA PHE A 143 -5.94 -8.16 -13.63
C PHE A 143 -5.43 -8.29 -15.08
N ASN A 144 -5.88 -7.36 -15.94
CA ASN A 144 -5.45 -7.30 -17.34
C ASN A 144 -4.40 -6.20 -17.56
N GLU A 145 -3.16 -6.64 -17.71
CA GLU A 145 -2.01 -5.76 -17.94
C GLU A 145 -2.12 -4.95 -19.23
N HIS A 146 -2.56 -5.55 -20.35
CA HIS A 146 -2.65 -4.84 -21.62
C HIS A 146 -3.61 -3.66 -21.53
N HIS A 147 -4.71 -3.82 -20.79
CA HIS A 147 -5.64 -2.75 -20.48
C HIS A 147 -5.00 -1.67 -19.64
N LEU A 148 -4.26 -2.03 -18.57
CA LEU A 148 -3.58 -1.04 -17.75
C LEU A 148 -2.51 -0.26 -18.54
N ARG A 149 -1.69 -0.93 -19.35
CA ARG A 149 -0.69 -0.26 -20.22
C ARG A 149 -1.34 0.76 -21.15
N ARG A 150 -2.52 0.46 -21.70
CA ARG A 150 -3.29 1.42 -22.51
C ARG A 150 -3.78 2.61 -21.68
N SER A 151 -4.31 2.35 -20.49
CA SER A 151 -4.74 3.37 -19.54
C SER A 151 -3.60 4.31 -19.13
N LEU A 152 -2.39 3.77 -18.87
CA LEU A 152 -1.20 4.57 -18.57
C LEU A 152 -0.78 5.48 -19.74
N LYS A 153 -0.89 5.01 -21.00
CA LYS A 153 -0.69 5.87 -22.17
C LYS A 153 -1.71 7.00 -22.23
N THR A 154 -2.98 6.72 -21.90
CA THR A 154 -4.02 7.75 -21.83
C THR A 154 -3.71 8.79 -20.75
N LEU A 155 -3.16 8.41 -19.59
CA LEU A 155 -2.72 9.37 -18.58
C LEU A 155 -1.64 10.34 -19.09
N ILE A 156 -0.67 9.81 -19.83
CA ILE A 156 0.37 10.65 -20.45
C ILE A 156 -0.26 11.65 -21.43
N LEU A 157 -1.20 11.19 -22.26
CA LEU A 157 -1.91 12.06 -23.20
C LEU A 157 -2.72 13.15 -22.48
N TYR A 158 -3.33 12.85 -21.33
CA TYR A 158 -4.01 13.87 -20.51
C TYR A 158 -3.02 14.91 -19.98
N ALA A 159 -1.85 14.50 -19.51
CA ALA A 159 -0.84 15.44 -19.01
C ALA A 159 -0.21 16.28 -20.12
N GLU A 160 -0.02 15.73 -21.32
CA GLU A 160 0.51 16.46 -22.48
C GLU A 160 -0.53 17.40 -23.12
N GLY A 161 -1.82 17.12 -22.96
CA GLY A 161 -2.91 17.92 -23.50
C GLY A 161 -3.54 18.92 -22.52
N ASP A 162 -3.04 19.00 -21.29
CA ASP A 162 -3.51 19.97 -20.28
C ASP A 162 -2.68 21.26 -20.37
N ASP A 163 -3.24 22.28 -21.02
CA ASP A 163 -2.58 23.56 -21.27
C ASP A 163 -2.11 24.25 -19.99
N ASP A 164 -2.84 24.10 -18.87
CA ASP A 164 -2.49 24.69 -17.58
C ASP A 164 -1.20 24.04 -17.01
N MET A 165 -1.02 22.74 -17.27
CA MET A 165 0.07 21.95 -16.69
C MET A 165 1.25 21.76 -17.64
N TYR A 166 1.06 21.99 -18.95
CA TYR A 166 2.05 21.67 -20.00
C TYR A 166 3.44 22.28 -19.77
N GLN A 167 3.49 23.51 -19.24
CA GLN A 167 4.75 24.24 -18.98
C GLN A 167 5.38 23.93 -17.61
N THR A 168 4.74 23.07 -16.81
CA THR A 168 5.21 22.70 -15.47
C THR A 168 6.04 21.41 -15.50
N SER A 169 6.56 20.97 -14.35
CA SER A 169 7.23 19.67 -14.24
C SER A 169 6.26 18.48 -14.21
N PHE A 170 4.95 18.75 -14.12
CA PHE A 170 3.91 17.74 -13.94
C PHE A 170 3.89 16.68 -15.07
N PRO A 171 3.92 17.02 -16.37
CA PRO A 171 3.88 16.00 -17.42
C PRO A 171 5.08 15.05 -17.38
N GLU A 172 6.25 15.54 -17.00
CA GLU A 172 7.46 14.72 -16.87
C GLU A 172 7.35 13.76 -15.68
N GLN A 173 6.88 14.24 -14.53
CA GLN A 173 6.61 13.39 -13.36
C GLN A 173 5.56 12.30 -13.69
N VAL A 174 4.52 12.61 -14.47
CA VAL A 174 3.50 11.63 -14.91
C VAL A 174 4.12 10.59 -15.85
N LYS A 175 5.00 10.99 -16.76
CA LYS A 175 5.76 10.07 -17.63
C LYS A 175 6.66 9.15 -16.82
N GLU A 176 7.40 9.69 -15.85
CA GLU A 176 8.27 8.92 -14.97
C GLU A 176 7.47 7.89 -14.16
N LEU A 177 6.35 8.29 -13.55
CA LEU A 177 5.44 7.37 -12.87
C LEU A 177 4.97 6.28 -13.84
N ALA A 178 4.49 6.64 -15.03
CA ALA A 178 4.02 5.66 -16.00
C ALA A 178 5.14 4.66 -16.39
N ILE A 179 6.38 5.11 -16.58
CA ILE A 179 7.53 4.23 -16.87
C ILE A 179 7.79 3.29 -15.70
N ASN A 180 7.77 3.79 -14.45
CA ASN A 180 7.93 2.97 -13.26
C ASN A 180 6.84 1.88 -13.16
N LEU A 181 5.57 2.26 -13.36
CA LEU A 181 4.45 1.32 -13.36
C LEU A 181 4.57 0.28 -14.50
N HIS A 182 5.03 0.68 -15.69
CA HIS A 182 5.31 -0.26 -16.79
C HIS A 182 6.44 -1.23 -16.45
N ARG A 183 7.47 -0.79 -15.73
CA ARG A 183 8.55 -1.67 -15.25
C ARG A 183 8.01 -2.70 -14.27
N ILE A 184 7.22 -2.28 -13.28
CA ILE A 184 6.52 -3.19 -12.36
C ILE A 184 5.75 -4.22 -13.17
N LEU A 185 4.89 -3.77 -14.10
CA LEU A 185 4.08 -4.62 -14.98
C LEU A 185 4.90 -5.66 -15.76
N LEU A 186 6.03 -5.26 -16.35
CA LEU A 186 6.91 -6.17 -17.08
C LEU A 186 7.47 -7.28 -16.19
N ASP A 187 7.85 -6.94 -14.98
CA ASP A 187 8.37 -7.90 -14.02
C ASP A 187 7.26 -8.89 -13.59
N THR A 188 6.00 -8.47 -13.57
CA THR A 188 4.85 -9.35 -13.32
C THR A 188 4.61 -10.38 -14.41
N VAL A 189 4.87 -10.03 -15.68
CA VAL A 189 4.74 -10.98 -16.78
C VAL A 189 5.75 -12.10 -16.62
N LYS A 190 6.98 -11.72 -16.25
CA LYS A 190 8.02 -12.70 -15.93
C LYS A 190 7.62 -13.54 -14.72
N MET A 191 7.03 -12.94 -13.68
CA MET A 191 6.49 -13.71 -12.55
C MET A 191 5.42 -14.72 -12.99
N LYS A 192 4.51 -14.33 -13.91
CA LYS A 192 3.51 -15.25 -14.47
C LYS A 192 4.14 -16.47 -15.16
N SER A 193 5.27 -16.29 -15.85
CA SER A 193 5.97 -17.41 -16.49
C SER A 193 6.57 -18.42 -15.50
N PHE A 194 6.84 -18.01 -14.26
CA PHE A 194 7.38 -18.87 -13.20
C PHE A 194 6.31 -19.32 -12.19
N GLN A 195 5.01 -19.15 -12.46
CA GLN A 195 3.95 -19.53 -11.50
C GLN A 195 3.96 -21.02 -11.08
N ASN A 196 4.54 -21.89 -11.91
CA ASN A 196 4.66 -23.31 -11.62
C ASN A 196 6.01 -23.67 -10.95
N ASP A 197 6.93 -22.72 -10.84
CA ASP A 197 8.25 -22.88 -10.23
C ASP A 197 8.39 -21.89 -9.07
N HIS A 198 8.06 -22.37 -7.86
CA HIS A 198 8.04 -21.54 -6.64
C HIS A 198 9.39 -20.88 -6.37
N GLU A 199 10.48 -21.60 -6.55
CA GLU A 199 11.84 -21.10 -6.28
C GLU A 199 12.23 -19.99 -7.26
N MET A 200 12.01 -20.21 -8.57
CA MET A 200 12.30 -19.16 -9.56
C MET A 200 11.38 -17.94 -9.38
N LEU A 201 10.12 -18.15 -8.99
CA LEU A 201 9.20 -17.06 -8.69
C LEU A 201 9.69 -16.24 -7.49
N MET A 202 10.08 -16.89 -6.39
CA MET A 202 10.58 -16.22 -5.19
C MET A 202 11.89 -15.48 -5.45
N ASP A 203 12.84 -16.08 -6.19
CA ASP A 203 14.09 -15.39 -6.59
C ASP A 203 13.80 -14.13 -7.42
N LEU A 204 12.87 -14.21 -8.37
CA LEU A 204 12.46 -13.06 -9.15
C LEU A 204 11.81 -11.98 -8.28
N MET A 205 10.90 -12.36 -7.39
CA MET A 205 10.27 -11.42 -6.44
C MET A 205 11.30 -10.75 -5.53
N TYR A 206 12.27 -11.50 -5.03
CA TYR A 206 13.36 -10.97 -4.22
C TYR A 206 14.20 -9.96 -5.03
N ARG A 207 14.59 -10.28 -6.27
CA ARG A 207 15.34 -9.35 -7.14
C ARG A 207 14.57 -8.07 -7.44
N ILE A 208 13.28 -8.18 -7.73
CA ILE A 208 12.40 -7.00 -7.94
C ILE A 208 12.35 -6.16 -6.68
N SER A 209 12.09 -6.78 -5.53
CA SER A 209 12.01 -6.09 -4.24
C SER A 209 13.31 -5.40 -3.86
N LYS A 210 14.47 -5.96 -4.24
CA LYS A 210 15.80 -5.38 -4.01
C LYS A 210 16.03 -4.14 -4.88
N GLY A 211 15.44 -4.11 -6.08
CA GLY A 211 15.43 -2.91 -6.93
C GLY A 211 14.64 -1.73 -6.36
N TYR A 212 13.82 -1.95 -5.34
CA TYR A 212 13.03 -0.93 -4.65
C TYR A 212 13.60 -0.52 -3.28
N GLN A 213 14.90 -0.75 -3.02
CA GLN A 213 15.54 -0.34 -1.76
C GLN A 213 15.39 1.15 -1.44
N THR A 214 15.33 2.02 -2.47
CA THR A 214 15.08 3.46 -2.32
C THR A 214 13.63 3.82 -1.99
N SER A 215 12.72 2.85 -1.96
CA SER A 215 11.31 3.02 -1.60
C SER A 215 10.91 1.99 -0.54
N PRO A 216 10.97 2.36 0.75
CA PRO A 216 10.75 1.42 1.84
C PRO A 216 9.33 0.86 1.88
N ASP A 217 8.32 1.64 1.50
CA ASP A 217 6.94 1.17 1.37
C ASP A 217 6.81 0.03 0.35
N LEU A 218 7.50 0.14 -0.79
CA LEU A 218 7.51 -0.90 -1.81
C LEU A 218 8.30 -2.12 -1.35
N ARG A 219 9.51 -1.92 -0.80
CA ARG A 219 10.32 -2.99 -0.23
C ARG A 219 9.51 -3.81 0.79
N LEU A 220 8.82 -3.12 1.72
CA LEU A 220 7.96 -3.72 2.73
C LEU A 220 6.79 -4.51 2.11
N THR A 221 6.10 -3.92 1.13
CA THR A 221 4.98 -4.57 0.42
C THR A 221 5.42 -5.88 -0.25
N TRP A 222 6.58 -5.89 -0.89
CA TRP A 222 7.11 -7.10 -1.53
C TRP A 222 7.50 -8.17 -0.50
N LEU A 223 8.16 -7.80 0.60
CA LEU A 223 8.52 -8.72 1.67
C LEU A 223 7.28 -9.38 2.29
N GLN A 224 6.23 -8.62 2.57
CA GLN A 224 4.97 -9.16 3.09
C GLN A 224 4.28 -10.11 2.10
N ASN A 225 4.30 -9.77 0.81
CA ASN A 225 3.72 -10.64 -0.22
C ASN A 225 4.50 -11.94 -0.39
N MET A 226 5.84 -11.89 -0.37
CA MET A 226 6.68 -13.09 -0.39
C MET A 226 6.42 -13.95 0.84
N ALA A 227 6.34 -13.35 2.04
CA ALA A 227 6.00 -14.06 3.27
C ALA A 227 4.66 -14.81 3.14
N LYS A 228 3.64 -14.14 2.61
CA LYS A 228 2.32 -14.75 2.38
C LYS A 228 2.40 -15.93 1.39
N GLN A 229 3.12 -15.79 0.27
CA GLN A 229 3.25 -16.88 -0.70
C GLN A 229 4.03 -18.07 -0.15
N HIS A 230 5.07 -17.84 0.65
CA HIS A 230 5.77 -18.92 1.37
C HIS A 230 4.85 -19.61 2.36
N ASN A 231 4.05 -18.85 3.12
CA ASN A 231 3.10 -19.40 4.08
C ASN A 231 1.99 -20.24 3.40
N GLU A 232 1.51 -19.83 2.23
CA GLU A 232 0.54 -20.61 1.42
C GLU A 232 1.10 -21.97 0.93
N LYS A 233 2.42 -22.16 0.99
CA LYS A 233 3.13 -23.40 0.63
C LYS A 233 3.71 -24.13 1.84
N ASP A 234 3.37 -23.70 3.06
CA ASP A 234 3.93 -24.23 4.31
C ASP A 234 5.46 -24.08 4.42
N HIS A 235 6.05 -23.16 3.64
CA HIS A 235 7.47 -22.77 3.75
C HIS A 235 7.65 -21.76 4.90
N TYR A 236 7.45 -22.24 6.13
CA TYR A 236 7.36 -21.37 7.31
C TYR A 236 8.68 -20.64 7.64
N THR A 237 9.83 -21.26 7.39
CA THR A 237 11.14 -20.63 7.62
C THR A 237 11.32 -19.39 6.75
N GLU A 238 11.07 -19.51 5.45
CA GLU A 238 11.21 -18.44 4.48
C GLU A 238 10.17 -17.34 4.72
N SER A 239 8.94 -17.74 5.10
CA SER A 239 7.90 -16.80 5.54
C SER A 239 8.35 -15.98 6.76
N ALA A 240 8.87 -16.63 7.79
CA ALA A 240 9.39 -15.98 8.99
C ALA A 240 10.54 -15.03 8.66
N MET A 241 11.46 -15.44 7.78
CA MET A 241 12.59 -14.63 7.33
C MET A 241 12.12 -13.39 6.58
N CYS A 242 11.15 -13.50 5.66
CA CYS A 242 10.58 -12.35 4.96
C CYS A 242 9.94 -11.34 5.93
N LEU A 243 9.19 -11.82 6.93
CA LEU A 243 8.61 -10.96 7.98
C LEU A 243 9.68 -10.33 8.87
N THR A 244 10.78 -11.04 9.13
CA THR A 244 11.91 -10.52 9.90
C THR A 244 12.65 -9.43 9.13
N HIS A 245 12.87 -9.59 7.83
CA HIS A 245 13.38 -8.52 6.95
C HIS A 245 12.44 -7.31 6.96
N ALA A 246 11.12 -7.52 6.87
CA ALA A 246 10.13 -6.45 6.95
C ALA A 246 10.22 -5.69 8.30
N ALA A 247 10.36 -6.41 9.41
CA ALA A 247 10.53 -5.82 10.74
C ALA A 247 11.88 -5.07 10.87
N ALA A 248 12.97 -5.62 10.34
CA ALA A 248 14.28 -4.99 10.34
C ALA A 248 14.29 -3.68 9.55
N LEU A 249 13.64 -3.66 8.38
CA LEU A 249 13.43 -2.45 7.60
C LEU A 249 12.65 -1.39 8.39
N VAL A 250 11.51 -1.75 8.98
CA VAL A 250 10.72 -0.82 9.79
C VAL A 250 11.54 -0.30 10.98
N ALA A 251 12.30 -1.16 11.66
CA ALA A 251 13.15 -0.76 12.78
C ALA A 251 14.27 0.20 12.37
N GLU A 252 14.91 -0.01 11.22
CA GLU A 252 15.89 0.91 10.65
C GLU A 252 15.30 2.31 10.43
N TYR A 253 14.11 2.38 9.82
CA TYR A 253 13.41 3.64 9.58
C TYR A 253 12.96 4.34 10.86
N LEU A 254 12.40 3.60 11.81
CA LEU A 254 12.00 4.16 13.09
C LEU A 254 13.21 4.70 13.86
N TYR A 255 14.35 4.00 13.83
CA TYR A 255 15.58 4.45 14.46
C TYR A 255 16.16 5.72 13.82
N MET A 256 16.05 5.88 12.49
CA MET A 256 16.43 7.11 11.79
C MET A 256 15.55 8.31 12.19
N LEU A 257 14.24 8.08 12.40
CA LEU A 257 13.29 9.11 12.80
C LEU A 257 13.39 9.48 14.28
N ASP A 258 13.49 8.47 15.14
CA ASP A 258 13.51 8.59 16.58
C ASP A 258 14.42 7.48 17.16
N GLY A 259 15.63 7.86 17.58
CA GLY A 259 16.62 6.99 18.20
C GLY A 259 16.28 6.60 19.64
N SER A 260 15.00 6.46 19.97
CA SER A 260 14.50 6.16 21.30
C SER A 260 15.04 4.83 21.84
N GLN A 261 15.46 4.83 23.11
CA GLN A 261 16.17 3.72 23.74
C GLN A 261 15.36 2.40 23.82
N HIS A 262 14.03 2.46 23.72
CA HIS A 262 13.16 1.27 23.77
C HIS A 262 12.98 0.59 22.40
N LEU A 263 13.32 1.28 21.29
CA LEU A 263 13.27 0.72 19.95
C LEU A 263 14.54 -0.10 19.66
N PRO A 264 14.48 -1.10 18.76
CA PRO A 264 15.68 -1.75 18.26
C PRO A 264 16.63 -0.73 17.64
N VAL A 265 17.94 -0.93 17.83
CA VAL A 265 18.99 -0.17 17.13
C VAL A 265 19.01 -0.66 15.69
N GLY A 266 18.09 -0.14 14.87
CA GLY A 266 17.93 -0.46 13.45
C GLY A 266 17.92 -1.95 13.10
N CYS A 267 18.33 -2.25 11.87
CA CYS A 267 18.45 -3.61 11.33
C CYS A 267 19.56 -4.43 12.02
N VAL A 268 20.59 -3.79 12.60
CA VAL A 268 21.72 -4.50 13.25
C VAL A 268 21.28 -5.33 14.45
N THR A 269 20.19 -4.92 15.11
CA THR A 269 19.61 -5.67 16.24
C THR A 269 19.13 -7.06 15.81
N PHE A 270 18.72 -7.21 14.54
CA PHE A 270 18.21 -8.46 13.97
C PHE A 270 19.31 -9.42 13.49
N GLN A 271 20.57 -8.99 13.51
CA GLN A 271 21.71 -9.82 13.08
C GLN A 271 21.83 -11.13 13.89
N LYS A 272 21.34 -11.14 15.14
CA LYS A 272 21.29 -12.33 16.00
C LYS A 272 20.38 -13.43 15.45
N ILE A 273 19.39 -13.08 14.64
CA ILE A 273 18.48 -14.01 13.99
C ILE A 273 19.12 -14.47 12.67
N SER A 274 19.59 -13.52 11.86
CA SER A 274 20.30 -13.81 10.62
C SER A 274 21.21 -12.66 10.20
N PRO A 275 22.42 -12.93 9.68
CA PRO A 275 23.30 -11.90 9.15
C PRO A 275 22.71 -11.18 7.91
N ASN A 276 21.79 -11.80 7.19
CA ASN A 276 21.16 -11.22 5.99
C ASN A 276 20.29 -10.00 6.31
N MET A 277 19.91 -9.79 7.59
CA MET A 277 19.11 -8.64 8.00
C MET A 277 19.81 -7.30 7.76
N LEU A 278 21.15 -7.31 7.68
CA LEU A 278 21.93 -6.13 7.35
C LEU A 278 21.69 -5.62 5.92
N GLU A 279 21.06 -6.41 5.05
CA GLU A 279 20.64 -5.96 3.72
C GLU A 279 19.58 -4.85 3.76
N GLU A 280 18.85 -4.69 4.88
CA GLU A 280 17.85 -3.63 5.06
C GLU A 280 18.44 -2.34 5.66
N SER A 281 19.76 -2.28 5.81
CA SER A 281 20.47 -1.08 6.27
C SER A 281 20.26 0.08 5.30
N ALA A 282 19.88 1.24 5.83
CA ALA A 282 19.64 2.45 5.06
C ALA A 282 20.93 3.24 4.75
N ILE A 283 22.10 2.70 5.08
CA ILE A 283 23.42 3.38 5.03
C ILE A 283 24.07 3.30 3.61
N SER A 284 23.28 3.19 2.54
CA SER A 284 23.84 3.23 1.17
C SER A 284 24.11 4.67 0.71
N ASP A 285 24.95 4.83 -0.34
CA ASP A 285 25.37 6.13 -0.90
C ASP A 285 24.20 7.01 -1.39
N ASP A 286 23.01 6.45 -1.56
CA ASP A 286 21.75 7.15 -1.89
C ASP A 286 20.91 7.33 -0.61
N VAL A 287 21.42 8.15 0.32
CA VAL A 287 20.81 8.41 1.64
C VAL A 287 19.34 8.77 1.46
N ILE A 288 18.46 7.87 1.92
CA ILE A 288 17.03 8.10 1.96
C ILE A 288 16.79 9.15 3.04
N ASN A 289 16.45 10.38 2.64
CA ASN A 289 16.10 11.41 3.59
C ASN A 289 14.70 11.10 4.13
N PRO A 290 14.54 10.76 5.42
CA PRO A 290 13.22 10.45 5.99
C PRO A 290 12.26 11.65 5.93
N ASP A 291 12.78 12.87 5.73
CA ASP A 291 11.99 14.10 5.55
C ASP A 291 11.47 14.30 4.10
N GLU A 292 11.84 13.44 3.14
CA GLU A 292 11.29 13.52 1.78
C GLU A 292 9.82 13.08 1.73
N GLU A 293 8.97 13.95 1.18
CA GLU A 293 7.52 13.74 1.10
C GLU A 293 7.21 12.45 0.30
N GLY A 294 6.53 11.49 0.94
CA GLY A 294 6.13 10.22 0.32
C GLY A 294 6.97 8.99 0.71
N ILE A 295 8.00 9.14 1.55
CA ILE A 295 8.80 8.02 2.06
C ILE A 295 8.22 7.48 3.37
N ALA A 296 8.16 6.16 3.52
CA ALA A 296 7.71 5.46 4.73
C ALA A 296 6.28 5.85 5.18
N THR A 297 5.37 6.04 4.22
CA THR A 297 4.00 6.51 4.49
C THR A 297 3.04 5.40 4.96
N SER A 298 3.44 4.14 4.87
CA SER A 298 2.65 3.01 5.34
C SER A 298 2.46 3.04 6.86
N ARG A 299 1.26 2.66 7.31
CA ARG A 299 0.90 2.48 8.74
C ARG A 299 1.83 1.54 9.50
N LEU A 300 2.56 0.71 8.76
CA LEU A 300 3.49 -0.25 9.31
C LEU A 300 4.81 0.40 9.76
N PHE A 301 5.15 1.61 9.29
CA PHE A 301 6.27 2.41 9.81
C PHE A 301 5.90 3.11 11.11
N THR A 302 5.42 2.32 12.07
CA THR A 302 5.10 2.74 13.43
C THR A 302 5.56 1.64 14.37
N GLU A 303 5.78 1.98 15.65
CA GLU A 303 6.08 0.98 16.67
C GLU A 303 4.99 -0.12 16.75
N SER A 304 3.72 0.23 16.51
CA SER A 304 2.63 -0.75 16.41
C SER A 304 2.78 -1.69 15.22
N GLY A 305 3.17 -1.15 14.06
CA GLY A 305 3.45 -1.92 12.86
C GLY A 305 4.63 -2.88 13.04
N LEU A 306 5.70 -2.41 13.67
CA LEU A 306 6.85 -3.22 14.04
C LEU A 306 6.46 -4.40 14.93
N ILE A 307 5.71 -4.14 16.02
CA ILE A 307 5.18 -5.21 16.89
C ILE A 307 4.36 -6.20 16.08
N GLY A 308 3.46 -5.71 15.22
CA GLY A 308 2.60 -6.56 14.40
C GLY A 308 3.37 -7.46 13.43
N LEU A 309 4.49 -7.00 12.87
CA LEU A 309 5.36 -7.81 12.01
C LEU A 309 6.11 -8.89 12.82
N LEU A 310 6.67 -8.52 13.97
CA LEU A 310 7.37 -9.45 14.87
C LEU A 310 6.43 -10.55 15.41
N GLU A 311 5.20 -10.18 15.78
CA GLU A 311 4.19 -11.13 16.26
C GLU A 311 3.68 -12.08 15.16
N GLN A 312 3.78 -11.68 13.89
CA GLN A 312 3.52 -12.59 12.77
C GLN A 312 4.72 -13.51 12.49
N ALA A 313 5.96 -13.02 12.67
CA ALA A 313 7.18 -13.81 12.42
C ALA A 313 7.41 -14.92 13.45
N ALA A 314 7.19 -14.64 14.75
CA ALA A 314 7.53 -15.60 15.81
C ALA A 314 6.76 -16.94 15.72
N PRO A 315 5.45 -16.98 15.42
CA PRO A 315 4.74 -18.24 15.19
C PRO A 315 5.31 -19.02 14.01
N MET A 316 5.67 -18.36 12.91
CA MET A 316 6.24 -19.02 11.73
C MET A 316 7.57 -19.73 12.05
N PHE A 317 8.45 -19.10 12.84
CA PHE A 317 9.67 -19.76 13.32
C PHE A 317 9.39 -20.96 14.23
N ARG A 318 8.32 -20.92 15.03
CA ARG A 318 7.93 -22.08 15.87
C ARG A 318 7.39 -23.23 15.04
N GLU A 319 6.54 -22.94 14.05
CA GLU A 319 6.03 -23.96 13.12
C GLU A 319 7.19 -24.61 12.33
N SER A 320 8.23 -23.85 12.00
CA SER A 320 9.44 -24.40 11.37
C SER A 320 10.45 -25.04 12.33
N GLN A 321 10.14 -25.19 13.62
CA GLN A 321 11.01 -25.76 14.65
C GLN A 321 12.31 -24.95 14.92
N LEU A 322 12.35 -23.68 14.54
CA LEU A 322 13.46 -22.75 14.81
C LEU A 322 13.18 -21.94 16.10
N TYR A 323 13.16 -22.63 17.23
CA TYR A 323 12.78 -22.05 18.52
C TYR A 323 13.75 -20.97 19.02
N GLU A 324 15.03 -21.07 18.68
CA GLU A 324 16.05 -20.08 19.01
C GLU A 324 15.78 -18.75 18.31
N ALA A 325 15.43 -18.80 17.02
CA ALA A 325 15.05 -17.61 16.24
C ALA A 325 13.76 -16.99 16.78
N ALA A 326 12.75 -17.83 17.11
CA ALA A 326 11.52 -17.35 17.74
C ALA A 326 11.79 -16.68 19.10
N ALA A 327 12.71 -17.23 19.90
CA ALA A 327 13.10 -16.65 21.18
C ALA A 327 13.77 -15.27 21.01
N GLU A 328 14.65 -15.13 20.01
CA GLU A 328 15.24 -13.82 19.69
C GLU A 328 14.18 -12.80 19.24
N ILE A 329 13.17 -13.20 18.44
CA ILE A 329 12.05 -12.31 18.09
C ILE A 329 11.29 -11.84 19.34
N TYR A 330 10.93 -12.75 20.26
CA TYR A 330 10.21 -12.36 21.48
C TYR A 330 11.02 -11.41 22.36
N LYS A 331 12.35 -11.56 22.42
CA LYS A 331 13.23 -10.61 23.12
C LYS A 331 13.19 -9.19 22.54
N LEU A 332 12.94 -9.06 21.23
CA LEU A 332 12.75 -7.75 20.59
C LEU A 332 11.40 -7.11 20.94
N VAL A 333 10.36 -7.93 21.15
CA VAL A 333 9.00 -7.45 21.45
C VAL A 333 8.86 -6.97 22.90
N ILE A 334 9.60 -7.57 23.85
CA ILE A 334 9.48 -7.28 25.29
C ILE A 334 9.66 -5.77 25.60
N PRO A 335 10.75 -5.09 25.21
CA PRO A 335 10.95 -3.67 25.52
C PRO A 335 9.84 -2.77 24.98
N LEU A 336 9.28 -3.11 23.81
CA LEU A 336 8.18 -2.38 23.18
C LEU A 336 6.90 -2.48 24.02
N TYR A 337 6.58 -3.66 24.54
CA TYR A 337 5.42 -3.84 25.40
C TYR A 337 5.59 -3.27 26.81
N GLU A 338 6.80 -3.28 27.36
CA GLU A 338 7.13 -2.61 28.62
C GLU A 338 6.89 -1.10 28.50
N HIS A 339 7.36 -0.49 27.41
CA HIS A 339 7.14 0.93 27.14
C HIS A 339 5.64 1.29 27.08
N ARG A 340 4.84 0.46 26.40
CA ARG A 340 3.39 0.65 26.26
C ARG A 340 2.57 0.23 27.48
N ARG A 341 3.20 -0.33 28.53
CA ARG A 341 2.53 -0.86 29.74
C ARG A 341 1.44 -1.90 29.43
N LYS A 342 1.65 -2.73 28.39
CA LYS A 342 0.72 -3.81 28.01
C LYS A 342 1.00 -5.11 28.77
N ASN A 343 0.63 -5.14 30.05
CA ASN A 343 0.97 -6.25 30.95
C ASN A 343 0.44 -7.62 30.49
N HIS A 344 -0.77 -7.69 29.94
CA HIS A 344 -1.34 -8.95 29.43
C HIS A 344 -0.59 -9.48 28.20
N SER A 345 -0.16 -8.58 27.30
CA SER A 345 0.66 -8.96 26.15
C SER A 345 2.05 -9.44 26.59
N LEU A 346 2.66 -8.78 27.58
CA LEU A 346 3.92 -9.23 28.17
C LEU A 346 3.82 -10.64 28.75
N GLU A 347 2.80 -10.92 29.56
CA GLU A 347 2.56 -12.26 30.12
C GLU A 347 2.50 -13.32 29.01
N SER A 348 1.74 -13.06 27.93
CA SER A 348 1.67 -13.97 26.80
C SER A 348 3.01 -14.18 26.10
N VAL A 349 3.81 -13.11 25.93
CA VAL A 349 5.13 -13.20 25.30
C VAL A 349 6.11 -13.99 26.17
N TYR A 350 6.15 -13.77 27.48
CA TYR A 350 6.99 -14.54 28.40
C TYR A 350 6.61 -16.03 28.44
N ASN A 351 5.31 -16.35 28.40
CA ASN A 351 4.87 -17.74 28.32
C ASN A 351 5.33 -18.41 27.02
N LYS A 352 5.14 -17.74 25.87
CA LYS A 352 5.60 -18.23 24.57
C LYS A 352 7.13 -18.38 24.50
N LEU A 353 7.87 -17.43 25.08
CA LEU A 353 9.32 -17.48 25.18
C LEU A 353 9.77 -18.66 26.06
N SER A 354 9.09 -18.90 27.19
CA SER A 354 9.36 -20.07 28.03
C SER A 354 9.14 -21.37 27.27
N ASP A 355 8.10 -21.44 26.43
CA ASP A 355 7.83 -22.63 25.62
C ASP A 355 8.89 -22.86 24.54
N CYS A 356 9.59 -21.82 24.07
CA CYS A 356 10.72 -21.99 23.14
C CYS A 356 11.96 -22.63 23.79
N TYR A 357 12.06 -22.65 25.11
CA TYR A 357 13.20 -23.22 25.85
C TYR A 357 12.89 -24.58 26.52
N LYS A 358 11.67 -25.10 26.33
CA LYS A 358 11.29 -26.45 26.75
C LYS A 358 11.60 -27.43 25.62
#